data_AF-A0A352PWN2-F1
#
_entry.id   AF-A0A352PWN2-F1
#
_cell.length_a   1.000
_cell.length_b   1.000
_cell.length_c   1.000
_cell.angle_alpha   90.00
_cell.angle_beta   90.00
_cell.angle_gamma   90.00
#
_symmetry.space_group_name_H-M   'P 1'
#
loop_
_entity.id
_entity.type
_entity.pdbx_description
1 polymer ?
#
loop_
_entity_poly.entity_id
_entity_poly.type
_entity_poly.pdbx_seq_one_letter_code
_entity_poly.pdbx_strand_id
1 'polypeptide(L)'
;MVRLLATLIGVLTLGAVLDAHAAVEKGLVLADELGGQPVAGAEIVTAEGSVGAVTDAAGAFTLSFPDKQAGDNVKLSVRKEGYEVVNDVQLEHSLAQEGEEGALVLLLCKEGSRKEMLRRMLLLSAVKAMEASYLQGLKELKKQGENELAGLSDLQRRRHQAEDTLTTIPKELMKTSSDSTSERRRQAIRLFLEGELGKAIGMLEKREAVPSREDATEIAPEGAKSS
;
A
#
# COMPACT_ATOMS: atom_id res chain seq x y z
N MET A 1 -33.06 -58.50 46.73
CA MET A 1 -33.81 -57.22 46.67
C MET A 1 -33.07 -56.28 45.75
N VAL A 2 -33.84 -55.47 45.03
CA VAL A 2 -33.53 -54.77 43.77
C VAL A 2 -33.42 -53.26 44.05
N ARG A 3 -32.62 -52.53 43.23
CA ARG A 3 -32.52 -51.05 43.03
C ARG A 3 -31.58 -50.28 43.99
N LEU A 4 -30.85 -49.23 43.60
CA LEU A 4 -30.88 -48.37 42.40
C LEU A 4 -29.52 -47.66 42.20
N LEU A 5 -29.22 -47.36 40.94
CA LEU A 5 -28.15 -46.52 40.37
C LEU A 5 -27.82 -45.22 41.12
N ALA A 6 -26.56 -44.81 41.03
CA ALA A 6 -26.19 -43.42 40.71
C ALA A 6 -24.77 -43.37 40.12
N THR A 7 -24.64 -43.62 38.82
CA THR A 7 -23.41 -43.35 38.05
C THR A 7 -23.41 -41.87 37.67
N LEU A 8 -22.64 -41.06 38.37
CA LEU A 8 -22.45 -39.65 38.04
C LEU A 8 -21.43 -39.56 36.88
N ILE A 9 -21.91 -39.48 35.64
CA ILE A 9 -21.06 -39.18 34.48
C ILE A 9 -20.86 -37.66 34.47
N GLY A 10 -19.73 -37.22 35.02
CA GLY A 10 -19.25 -35.85 34.85
C GLY A 10 -18.80 -35.67 33.41
N VAL A 11 -19.58 -34.96 32.60
CA VAL A 11 -19.17 -34.51 31.27
C VAL A 11 -18.12 -33.42 31.46
N LEU A 12 -16.85 -33.79 31.30
CA LEU A 12 -15.74 -32.86 31.24
C LEU A 12 -15.73 -32.23 29.84
N THR A 13 -16.43 -31.11 29.65
CA THR A 13 -16.27 -30.29 28.45
C THR A 13 -14.90 -29.64 28.49
N LEU A 14 -13.93 -30.27 27.83
CA LEU A 14 -12.63 -29.67 27.54
C LEU A 14 -12.86 -28.58 26.50
N GLY A 15 -13.20 -27.38 26.95
CA GLY A 15 -13.18 -26.20 26.10
C GLY A 15 -11.74 -25.99 25.67
N ALA A 16 -11.43 -26.28 24.41
CA ALA A 16 -10.23 -25.76 23.79
C ALA A 16 -10.38 -24.23 23.80
N VAL A 17 -9.72 -23.58 24.75
CA VAL A 17 -9.45 -22.15 24.64
C VAL A 17 -8.50 -22.07 23.46
N LEU A 18 -9.05 -21.77 22.28
CA LEU A 18 -8.26 -21.20 21.22
C LEU A 18 -7.70 -19.92 21.85
N ASP A 19 -6.41 -19.94 22.21
CA ASP A 19 -5.65 -18.72 22.44
C ASP A 19 -5.69 -17.95 21.13
N ALA A 20 -6.75 -17.15 20.95
CA ALA A 20 -6.80 -16.13 19.95
C ALA A 20 -5.65 -15.19 20.27
N HIS A 21 -4.50 -15.42 19.64
CA HIS A 21 -3.38 -14.50 19.71
C HIS A 21 -3.86 -13.21 19.07
N ALA A 22 -4.10 -12.21 19.93
CA ALA A 22 -4.46 -10.87 19.50
C ALA A 22 -3.42 -10.41 18.48
N ALA A 23 -3.86 -9.98 17.30
CA ALA A 23 -2.93 -9.43 16.33
C ALA A 23 -2.28 -8.17 16.90
N VAL A 24 -0.96 -8.09 16.78
CA VAL A 24 -0.17 -6.95 17.26
C VAL A 24 0.41 -6.21 16.07
N GLU A 25 0.12 -4.92 15.97
CA GLU A 25 0.67 -4.04 14.94
C GLU A 25 1.70 -3.12 15.60
N LYS A 26 2.93 -3.12 15.07
CA LYS A 26 4.00 -2.23 15.53
C LYS A 26 4.24 -1.19 14.46
N GLY A 27 4.46 0.06 14.88
CA GLY A 27 4.72 1.12 13.92
C GLY A 27 5.60 2.23 14.45
N LEU A 28 5.99 3.10 13.54
CA LEU A 28 6.80 4.29 13.76
C LEU A 28 6.12 5.49 13.11
N VAL A 29 6.14 6.62 13.80
CA VAL A 29 5.70 7.90 13.26
C VAL A 29 6.91 8.81 13.06
N LEU A 30 7.14 9.24 11.82
CA LEU A 30 8.26 10.08 11.43
C LEU A 30 7.78 11.41 10.85
N ALA A 31 8.62 12.43 10.97
CA ALA A 31 8.38 13.74 10.42
C ALA A 31 8.78 13.80 8.95
N ASP A 32 7.88 14.31 8.11
CA ASP A 32 8.06 14.74 6.72
C ASP A 32 8.40 13.65 5.69
N GLU A 33 9.35 12.76 5.97
CA GLU A 33 9.88 11.78 5.02
C GLU A 33 10.35 10.48 5.68
N LEU A 34 10.57 9.45 4.86
CA LEU A 34 11.14 8.18 5.31
C LEU A 34 12.57 8.40 5.82
N GLY A 35 12.82 8.04 7.08
CA GLY A 35 14.10 8.32 7.76
C GLY A 35 14.17 9.70 8.43
N GLY A 36 13.07 10.46 8.43
CA GLY A 36 12.94 11.72 9.15
C GLY A 36 12.94 11.55 10.68
N GLN A 37 12.82 12.67 11.39
CA GLN A 37 12.85 12.67 12.86
C GLN A 37 11.64 11.94 13.45
N PRO A 38 11.79 11.18 14.54
CA PRO A 38 10.65 10.59 15.22
C PRO A 38 9.66 11.63 15.77
N VAL A 39 8.37 11.33 15.67
CA VAL A 39 7.29 12.20 16.17
C VAL A 39 6.66 11.57 17.41
N ALA A 40 6.99 12.11 18.58
CA ALA A 40 6.40 11.72 19.86
C ALA A 40 5.02 12.35 20.08
N GLY A 41 4.19 11.71 20.91
CA GLY A 41 2.89 12.23 21.32
C GLY A 41 1.87 12.37 20.19
N ALA A 42 1.97 11.54 19.14
CA ALA A 42 0.91 11.37 18.15
C ALA A 42 -0.06 10.29 18.64
N GLU A 43 -1.35 10.58 18.62
CA GLU A 43 -2.38 9.60 19.00
C GLU A 43 -2.73 8.74 17.80
N ILE A 44 -2.65 7.42 17.97
CA ILE A 44 -3.11 6.44 16.99
C ILE A 44 -4.49 5.95 17.43
N VAL A 45 -5.50 6.26 16.62
CA VAL A 45 -6.91 6.04 16.93
C VAL A 45 -7.43 4.94 16.02
N THR A 46 -8.09 3.93 16.60
CA THR A 46 -8.69 2.82 15.86
C THR A 46 -10.03 3.24 15.25
N ALA A 47 -10.59 2.41 14.37
CA ALA A 47 -11.90 2.66 13.74
C ALA A 47 -13.05 2.88 14.74
N GLU A 48 -12.94 2.32 15.95
CA GLU A 48 -13.91 2.48 17.05
C GLU A 48 -13.83 3.87 17.71
N GLY A 49 -12.87 4.70 17.30
CA GLY A 49 -12.66 6.04 17.85
C GLY A 49 -11.94 6.05 19.19
N SER A 50 -11.51 4.90 19.69
CA SER A 50 -10.67 4.77 20.89
C SER A 50 -9.20 5.05 20.54
N VAL A 51 -8.50 5.76 21.42
CA VAL A 51 -7.04 5.91 21.33
C VAL A 51 -6.43 4.55 21.63
N GLY A 52 -5.87 3.91 20.60
CA GLY A 52 -5.23 2.60 20.72
C GLY A 52 -3.79 2.71 21.20
N ALA A 53 -3.09 3.80 20.87
CA ALA A 53 -1.73 4.08 21.33
C ALA A 53 -1.37 5.57 21.23
N VAL A 54 -0.33 5.97 21.96
CA VAL A 54 0.34 7.26 21.81
C VAL A 54 1.82 7.00 21.53
N THR A 55 2.40 7.69 20.56
CA THR A 55 3.80 7.46 20.20
C THR A 55 4.76 7.92 21.29
N ASP A 56 5.80 7.12 21.52
CA ASP A 56 6.86 7.43 22.48
C ASP A 56 7.91 8.41 21.94
N ALA A 57 8.98 8.65 22.70
CA ALA A 57 10.07 9.55 22.30
C ALA A 57 10.82 9.10 21.04
N ALA A 58 10.77 7.80 20.69
CA ALA A 58 11.30 7.24 19.46
C ALA A 58 10.25 7.21 18.34
N GLY A 59 9.09 7.84 18.54
CA GLY A 59 7.98 7.85 17.59
C GLY A 59 7.30 6.48 17.45
N ALA A 60 7.63 5.51 18.29
CA ALA A 60 7.13 4.14 18.19
C ALA A 60 5.76 4.00 18.84
N PHE A 61 4.95 3.10 18.30
CA PHE A 61 3.68 2.69 18.87
C PHE A 61 3.45 1.19 18.70
N THR A 62 2.56 0.64 19.52
CA THR A 62 2.11 -0.75 19.42
C THR A 62 0.60 -0.79 19.65
N LEU A 63 -0.14 -1.37 18.73
CA LEU A 63 -1.57 -1.63 18.83
C LEU A 63 -1.80 -3.12 19.05
N SER A 64 -2.82 -3.44 19.83
CA SER A 64 -3.32 -4.80 19.98
C SER A 64 -4.76 -4.87 19.48
N PHE A 65 -5.05 -5.86 18.65
CA PHE A 65 -6.38 -6.14 18.12
C PHE A 65 -6.83 -7.53 18.60
N PRO A 66 -7.55 -7.61 19.73
CA PRO A 66 -7.95 -8.88 20.34
C PRO A 66 -8.81 -9.76 19.42
N ASP A 67 -9.66 -9.13 18.62
CA ASP A 67 -10.64 -9.81 17.76
C ASP A 67 -10.22 -9.84 16.28
N LYS A 68 -8.93 -9.62 15.99
CA LYS A 68 -8.39 -9.66 14.63
C LYS A 68 -7.19 -10.59 14.52
N GLN A 69 -6.99 -11.07 13.30
CA GLN A 69 -5.86 -11.90 12.90
C GLN A 69 -5.09 -11.27 11.73
N ALA A 70 -3.92 -11.82 11.43
CA ALA A 70 -3.15 -11.43 10.25
C ALA A 70 -4.01 -11.52 8.97
N GLY A 71 -3.86 -10.53 8.08
CA GLY A 71 -4.65 -10.39 6.86
C GLY A 71 -5.98 -9.67 7.04
N ASP A 72 -6.49 -9.50 8.28
CA ASP A 72 -7.69 -8.72 8.50
C ASP A 72 -7.44 -7.24 8.19
N ASN A 73 -8.40 -6.58 7.55
CA ASN A 73 -8.33 -5.15 7.31
C ASN A 73 -8.55 -4.37 8.60
N VAL A 74 -7.72 -3.35 8.77
CA VAL A 74 -7.82 -2.33 9.82
C VAL A 74 -7.87 -0.95 9.20
N LYS A 75 -8.55 -0.05 9.92
CA LYS A 75 -8.59 1.36 9.61
C LYS A 75 -8.18 2.15 10.84
N LEU A 76 -7.21 3.02 10.65
CA LEU A 76 -6.62 3.88 11.66
C LEU A 76 -6.90 5.36 11.33
N SER A 77 -6.71 6.20 12.32
CA SER A 77 -6.49 7.63 12.13
C SER A 77 -5.38 8.09 13.07
N VAL A 78 -4.69 9.17 12.70
CA VAL A 78 -3.66 9.76 13.55
C VAL A 78 -4.05 11.18 13.90
N ARG A 79 -3.90 11.54 15.17
CA ARG A 79 -4.16 12.90 15.65
C ARG A 79 -2.91 13.48 16.30
N LYS A 80 -2.54 14.66 15.83
CA LYS A 80 -1.53 15.52 16.45
C LYS A 80 -1.80 16.96 16.00
N GLU A 81 -1.93 17.87 16.95
CA GLU A 81 -2.24 19.26 16.67
C GLU A 81 -1.18 19.91 15.77
N GLY A 82 -1.61 20.57 14.68
CA GLY A 82 -0.73 21.25 13.73
C GLY A 82 -0.08 20.34 12.69
N TYR A 83 -0.49 19.06 12.60
CA TYR A 83 0.07 18.08 11.68
C TYR A 83 -0.98 17.41 10.80
N GLU A 84 -0.55 17.03 9.59
CA GLU A 84 -1.30 16.23 8.63
C GLU A 84 -0.56 14.92 8.32
N VAL A 85 -1.32 13.83 8.12
CA VAL A 85 -0.76 12.55 7.69
C VAL A 85 -0.43 12.59 6.19
N VAL A 86 0.81 12.33 5.84
CA VAL A 86 1.30 12.34 4.45
C VAL A 86 0.79 11.11 3.71
N ASN A 87 1.01 9.92 4.28
CA ASN A 87 0.68 8.61 3.72
C ASN A 87 -0.66 8.06 4.22
N ASP A 88 -1.70 8.88 4.13
CA ASP A 88 -3.07 8.52 4.53
C ASP A 88 -3.60 7.21 3.92
N VAL A 89 -3.13 6.85 2.72
CA VAL A 89 -3.45 5.57 2.05
C VAL A 89 -3.03 4.32 2.82
N GLN A 90 -2.08 4.46 3.76
CA GLN A 90 -1.60 3.39 4.64
C GLN A 90 -2.38 3.33 5.97
N LEU A 91 -3.28 4.27 6.24
CA LEU A 91 -4.17 4.20 7.41
C LEU A 91 -5.21 3.09 7.27
N GLU A 92 -5.43 2.59 6.06
CA GLU A 92 -6.25 1.41 5.79
C GLU A 92 -5.36 0.35 5.14
N HIS A 93 -5.17 -0.77 5.82
CA HIS A 93 -4.29 -1.86 5.39
C HIS A 93 -4.72 -3.17 6.03
N SER A 94 -4.19 -4.27 5.52
CA SER A 94 -4.31 -5.59 6.14
C SER A 94 -3.21 -5.76 7.18
N LEU A 95 -3.55 -6.31 8.35
CA LEU A 95 -2.57 -6.61 9.39
C LEU A 95 -1.51 -7.58 8.88
N ALA A 96 -0.25 -7.28 9.17
CA ALA A 96 0.88 -8.10 8.75
C ALA A 96 0.84 -9.51 9.37
N GLN A 97 1.44 -10.49 8.69
CA GLN A 97 1.67 -11.81 9.26
C GLN A 97 2.70 -11.72 10.39
N GLU A 98 2.57 -12.57 11.41
CA GLU A 98 3.58 -12.63 12.47
C GLU A 98 4.92 -13.06 11.88
N GLY A 99 5.95 -12.21 12.03
CA GLY A 99 7.27 -12.41 11.45
C GLY A 99 7.48 -11.77 10.07
N GLU A 100 6.50 -11.08 9.50
CA GLU A 100 6.76 -10.19 8.36
C GLU A 100 7.68 -9.04 8.79
N GLU A 101 8.71 -8.79 7.98
CA GLU A 101 9.68 -7.72 8.22
C GLU A 101 9.10 -6.38 7.77
N GLY A 102 8.74 -5.53 8.73
CA GLY A 102 8.42 -4.13 8.47
C GLY A 102 7.41 -3.58 9.48
N ALA A 103 7.83 -2.59 10.27
CA ALA A 103 6.88 -1.83 11.08
C ALA A 103 6.05 -0.89 10.18
N LEU A 104 4.77 -0.68 10.49
CA LEU A 104 3.96 0.33 9.84
C LEU A 104 4.59 1.72 10.05
N VAL A 105 5.07 2.34 8.98
CA VAL A 105 5.62 3.70 9.05
C VAL A 105 4.55 4.70 8.65
N LEU A 106 4.21 5.63 9.54
CA LEU A 106 3.32 6.75 9.27
C LEU A 106 4.12 8.06 9.24
N LEU A 107 3.84 8.91 8.28
CA LEU A 107 4.54 10.17 8.07
C LEU A 107 3.62 11.33 8.42
N LEU A 108 4.07 12.20 9.32
CA LEU A 108 3.38 13.43 9.70
C LEU A 108 4.17 14.63 9.20
N CYS A 109 3.49 15.61 8.64
CA CYS A 109 4.08 16.88 8.27
C CYS A 109 3.27 18.02 8.87
N LYS A 110 3.84 19.23 8.93
CA LYS A 110 3.05 20.40 9.33
C LYS A 110 1.91 20.65 8.35
N GLU A 111 0.78 21.12 8.87
CA GLU A 111 -0.37 21.51 8.05
C GLU A 111 0.04 22.40 6.86
N GLY A 112 -0.51 22.08 5.69
CA GLY A 112 -0.21 22.78 4.43
C GLY A 112 1.02 22.25 3.67
N SER A 113 1.84 21.39 4.29
CA SER A 113 3.02 20.80 3.64
C SER A 113 2.76 19.43 3.01
N ARG A 114 1.58 18.83 3.27
CA ARG A 114 1.25 17.46 2.90
C ARG A 114 1.49 17.13 1.42
N LYS A 115 1.07 18.02 0.52
CA LYS A 115 1.18 17.77 -0.93
C LYS A 115 2.64 17.61 -1.37
N GLU A 116 3.53 18.46 -0.86
CA GLU A 116 4.96 18.40 -1.18
C GLU A 116 5.63 17.19 -0.52
N MET A 117 5.28 16.87 0.73
CA MET A 117 5.84 15.69 1.40
C MET A 117 5.38 14.38 0.74
N LEU A 118 4.13 14.30 0.32
CA LEU A 118 3.61 13.15 -0.43
C LEU A 118 4.34 12.98 -1.77
N ARG A 119 4.62 14.09 -2.46
CA ARG A 119 5.43 14.09 -3.69
C ARG A 119 6.80 13.45 -3.47
N ARG A 120 7.51 13.91 -2.43
CA ARG A 120 8.86 13.43 -2.10
C ARG A 120 8.85 11.97 -1.72
N MET A 121 7.89 11.55 -0.89
CA MET A 121 7.71 10.15 -0.53
C MET A 121 7.50 9.28 -1.77
N LEU A 122 6.59 9.66 -2.66
CA LEU A 122 6.33 8.91 -3.89
C LEU A 122 7.59 8.83 -4.77
N LEU A 123 8.35 9.92 -4.92
CA LEU A 123 9.62 9.92 -5.64
C LEU A 123 10.64 8.95 -5.02
N LEU A 124 10.80 8.98 -3.70
CA LEU A 124 11.73 8.10 -3.01
C LEU A 124 11.32 6.63 -3.11
N SER A 125 10.03 6.32 -2.93
CA SER A 125 9.51 4.96 -3.10
C SER A 125 9.71 4.45 -4.54
N ALA A 126 9.61 5.35 -5.53
CA ALA A 126 9.91 5.06 -6.94
C ALA A 126 11.34 4.53 -7.11
N VAL A 127 12.30 5.28 -6.57
CA VAL A 127 13.73 4.95 -6.65
C VAL A 127 14.00 3.61 -5.95
N LYS A 128 13.44 3.40 -4.75
CA LYS A 128 13.60 2.15 -3.99
C LYS A 128 13.03 0.94 -4.73
N ALA A 129 11.83 1.05 -5.31
CA ALA A 129 11.20 -0.03 -6.06
C ALA A 129 12.04 -0.43 -7.29
N MET A 130 12.61 0.57 -7.99
CA MET A 130 13.50 0.30 -9.12
C MET A 130 14.78 -0.40 -8.69
N GLU A 131 15.42 0.05 -7.61
CA GLU A 131 16.62 -0.60 -7.07
C GLU A 131 16.35 -2.05 -6.67
N ALA A 132 15.22 -2.31 -5.99
CA ALA A 132 14.81 -3.66 -5.63
C ALA A 132 14.60 -4.55 -6.86
N SER A 133 13.91 -4.05 -7.89
CA SER A 133 13.70 -4.75 -9.16
C SER A 133 15.03 -5.07 -9.87
N TYR A 134 15.96 -4.12 -9.88
CA TYR A 134 17.30 -4.30 -10.45
C TYR A 134 18.09 -5.39 -9.70
N LEU A 135 18.11 -5.34 -8.36
CA LEU A 135 18.78 -6.35 -7.54
C LEU A 135 18.16 -7.75 -7.71
N GLN A 136 16.84 -7.84 -7.87
CA GLN A 136 16.15 -9.09 -8.17
C GLN A 136 16.55 -9.62 -9.55
N GLY A 137 16.60 -8.76 -10.57
CA GLY A 137 17.06 -9.13 -11.91
C GLY A 137 18.50 -9.64 -11.91
N LEU A 138 19.39 -9.00 -11.15
CA LEU A 138 20.77 -9.48 -10.98
C LEU A 138 20.83 -10.86 -10.30
N LYS A 139 20.00 -11.10 -9.27
CA LYS A 139 19.94 -12.40 -8.61
C LYS A 139 19.47 -13.49 -9.57
N GLU A 140 18.47 -13.19 -10.39
CA GLU A 140 17.94 -14.15 -11.36
C GLU A 140 18.94 -14.45 -12.48
N LEU A 141 19.60 -13.41 -13.00
CA LEU A 141 20.64 -13.58 -14.03
C LEU A 141 21.81 -14.45 -13.53
N LYS A 142 22.24 -14.24 -12.27
CA LYS A 142 23.25 -15.08 -11.62
C LYS A 142 22.82 -16.54 -11.45
N LYS A 143 21.52 -16.80 -11.22
CA LYS A 143 21.00 -18.16 -11.15
C LYS A 143 20.96 -18.85 -12.52
N GLN A 144 20.74 -18.09 -13.60
CA GLN A 144 20.56 -18.61 -14.95
C GLN A 144 21.88 -18.97 -15.64
N GLY A 145 23.02 -18.42 -15.21
CA GLY A 145 24.38 -18.89 -15.54
C GLY A 145 24.83 -18.77 -17.01
N GLU A 146 23.93 -18.64 -17.98
CA GLU A 146 24.22 -18.51 -19.40
C GLU A 146 24.02 -17.05 -19.89
N ASN A 147 24.97 -16.52 -20.67
CA ASN A 147 24.94 -15.19 -21.29
C ASN A 147 24.79 -14.00 -20.32
N GLU A 148 25.49 -14.05 -19.18
CA GLU A 148 25.51 -12.98 -18.15
C GLU A 148 25.81 -11.58 -18.73
N LEU A 149 26.72 -11.47 -19.72
CA LEU A 149 27.04 -10.20 -20.39
C LEU A 149 25.86 -9.59 -21.19
N ALA A 150 25.11 -10.41 -21.92
CA ALA A 150 23.94 -9.94 -22.67
C ALA A 150 22.79 -9.59 -21.72
N GLY A 151 22.55 -10.43 -20.70
CA GLY A 151 21.53 -10.18 -19.69
C GLY A 151 21.82 -8.94 -18.82
N LEU A 152 23.10 -8.67 -18.49
CA LEU A 152 23.50 -7.45 -17.79
C LEU A 152 23.24 -6.21 -18.65
N SER A 153 23.57 -6.27 -19.95
CA SER A 153 23.35 -5.17 -20.89
C SER A 153 21.86 -4.84 -21.06
N ASP A 154 21.02 -5.87 -21.16
CA ASP A 154 19.56 -5.70 -21.23
C ASP A 154 18.97 -5.17 -19.91
N LEU A 155 19.47 -5.64 -18.77
CA LEU A 155 19.03 -5.16 -17.45
C LEU A 155 19.39 -3.68 -17.24
N GLN A 156 20.59 -3.26 -17.66
CA GLN A 156 21.00 -1.85 -17.64
C GLN A 156 20.14 -0.98 -18.55
N ARG A 157 19.82 -1.46 -19.77
CA ARG A 157 18.93 -0.75 -20.69
C ARG A 157 17.54 -0.56 -20.07
N ARG A 158 16.97 -1.61 -19.48
CA ARG A 158 15.65 -1.55 -18.80
C ARG A 158 15.67 -0.59 -17.62
N ARG A 159 16.75 -0.56 -16.83
CA ARG A 159 16.91 0.42 -15.75
C ARG A 159 16.89 1.84 -16.28
N HIS A 160 17.65 2.13 -17.34
CA HIS A 160 17.72 3.47 -17.90
C HIS A 160 16.36 3.93 -18.47
N GLN A 161 15.60 3.03 -19.11
CA GLN A 161 14.23 3.33 -19.56
C GLN A 161 13.25 3.55 -18.39
N ALA A 162 13.44 2.84 -17.28
CA ALA A 162 12.65 3.04 -16.06
C ALA A 162 12.96 4.40 -15.38
N GLU A 163 14.23 4.83 -15.37
CA GLU A 163 14.67 6.12 -14.82
C GLU A 163 13.90 7.32 -15.40
N ASP A 164 13.67 7.35 -16.72
CA ASP A 164 12.90 8.42 -17.36
C ASP A 164 11.42 8.41 -16.93
N THR A 165 10.86 7.21 -16.77
CA THR A 165 9.46 6.98 -16.37
C THR A 165 9.22 7.39 -14.92
N LEU A 166 10.22 7.23 -14.04
CA LEU A 166 10.16 7.59 -12.61
C LEU A 166 9.96 9.09 -12.36
N THR A 167 10.34 9.95 -13.29
CA THR A 167 10.07 11.40 -13.17
C THR A 167 8.61 11.77 -13.48
N THR A 168 7.89 10.85 -14.12
CA THR A 168 6.54 11.07 -14.65
C THR A 168 5.48 10.43 -13.75
N ILE A 169 5.69 9.21 -13.25
CA ILE A 169 4.70 8.50 -12.42
C ILE A 169 4.27 9.29 -11.16
N PRO A 170 5.19 9.84 -10.33
CA PRO A 170 4.79 10.65 -9.18
C PRO A 170 4.01 11.90 -9.60
N LYS A 171 4.30 12.50 -10.76
CA LYS A 171 3.53 13.64 -11.28
C LYS A 171 2.12 13.21 -11.68
N GLU A 172 1.95 12.08 -12.36
CA GLU A 172 0.65 11.52 -12.72
C GLU A 172 -0.18 11.14 -11.49
N LEU A 173 0.45 10.51 -10.50
CA LEU A 173 -0.18 10.17 -9.21
C LEU A 173 -0.66 11.42 -8.46
N MET A 174 0.01 12.57 -8.64
CA MET A 174 -0.34 13.83 -8.01
C MET A 174 -1.36 14.69 -8.77
N LYS A 175 -1.71 14.34 -10.02
CA LYS A 175 -2.73 15.08 -10.76
C LYS A 175 -4.08 14.93 -10.06
N THR A 176 -4.74 16.04 -9.77
CA THR A 176 -6.10 16.04 -9.21
C THR A 176 -7.10 15.59 -10.28
N SER A 177 -7.86 14.54 -10.00
CA SER A 177 -9.06 14.20 -10.77
C SER A 177 -10.16 13.71 -9.86
N SER A 178 -11.41 13.90 -10.31
CA SER A 178 -12.70 13.69 -9.63
C SER A 178 -12.80 12.44 -8.74
N ASP A 179 -13.72 12.45 -7.79
CA ASP A 179 -13.84 11.48 -6.68
C ASP A 179 -13.79 9.98 -7.08
N SER A 180 -14.30 9.58 -8.27
CA SER A 180 -14.21 8.20 -8.76
C SER A 180 -12.79 7.74 -9.15
N THR A 181 -11.87 8.69 -9.32
CA THR A 181 -10.43 8.45 -9.55
C THR A 181 -9.65 8.41 -8.25
N SER A 182 -10.25 8.77 -7.11
CA SER A 182 -9.56 8.83 -5.82
C SER A 182 -9.22 7.43 -5.31
N GLU A 183 -10.16 6.48 -5.29
CA GLU A 183 -9.93 5.11 -4.83
C GLU A 183 -8.94 4.33 -5.69
N ARG A 184 -9.10 4.40 -7.02
CA ARG A 184 -8.14 3.75 -7.94
C ARG A 184 -6.73 4.31 -7.79
N ARG A 185 -6.61 5.64 -7.65
CA ARG A 185 -5.33 6.30 -7.37
C ARG A 185 -4.76 5.87 -6.03
N ARG A 186 -5.58 5.82 -4.96
CA ARG A 186 -5.15 5.32 -3.64
C ARG A 186 -4.63 3.90 -3.74
N GLN A 187 -5.31 3.03 -4.49
CA GLN A 187 -4.88 1.65 -4.72
C GLN A 187 -3.57 1.58 -5.53
N ALA A 188 -3.42 2.41 -6.57
CA ALA A 188 -2.17 2.50 -7.33
C ALA A 188 -1.00 2.98 -6.46
N ILE A 189 -1.23 3.97 -5.58
CA ILE A 189 -0.23 4.42 -4.60
C ILE A 189 0.11 3.28 -3.64
N ARG A 190 -0.87 2.52 -3.14
CA ARG A 190 -0.63 1.39 -2.24
C ARG A 190 0.27 0.33 -2.88
N LEU A 191 -0.10 -0.14 -4.08
CA LEU A 191 0.69 -1.10 -4.87
C LEU A 191 2.12 -0.59 -5.10
N PHE A 192 2.26 0.70 -5.36
CA PHE A 192 3.57 1.31 -5.57
C PHE A 192 4.42 1.36 -4.30
N LEU A 193 3.82 1.65 -3.14
CA LEU A 193 4.50 1.61 -1.84
C LEU A 193 4.88 0.18 -1.42
N GLU A 194 4.12 -0.81 -1.87
CA GLU A 194 4.39 -2.24 -1.69
C GLU A 194 5.48 -2.79 -2.66
N GLY A 195 6.03 -1.93 -3.54
CA GLY A 195 7.04 -2.32 -4.52
C GLY A 195 6.47 -3.02 -5.77
N GLU A 196 5.15 -3.10 -5.90
CA GLU A 196 4.43 -3.70 -7.01
C GLU A 196 4.31 -2.75 -8.22
N LEU A 197 5.46 -2.22 -8.70
CA LEU A 197 5.52 -1.17 -9.73
C LEU A 197 4.70 -1.50 -10.98
N GLY A 198 4.77 -2.74 -11.48
CA GLY A 198 4.02 -3.16 -12.66
C GLY A 198 2.50 -3.15 -12.46
N LYS A 199 2.01 -3.57 -11.28
CA LYS A 199 0.58 -3.50 -10.95
C LYS A 199 0.13 -2.06 -10.76
N ALA A 200 0.95 -1.22 -10.13
CA ALA A 200 0.67 0.20 -9.95
C ALA A 200 0.51 0.93 -11.30
N ILE A 201 1.43 0.69 -12.25
CA ILE A 201 1.36 1.27 -13.61
C ILE A 201 0.11 0.78 -14.34
N GLY A 202 -0.15 -0.52 -14.37
CA GLY A 202 -1.34 -1.07 -15.05
C GLY A 202 -2.66 -0.58 -14.45
N MET A 203 -2.68 -0.23 -13.15
CA MET A 203 -3.84 0.39 -12.50
C MET A 203 -4.11 1.82 -13.01
N LEU A 204 -3.07 2.55 -13.43
CA LEU A 204 -3.17 3.91 -13.96
C LEU A 204 -3.45 3.92 -15.49
N GLU A 205 -2.77 3.06 -16.26
CA GLU A 205 -2.83 3.01 -17.73
C GLU A 205 -4.16 2.51 -18.29
N LYS A 206 -4.97 1.78 -17.50
CA LYS A 206 -6.31 1.28 -17.89
C LYS A 206 -7.32 2.37 -18.30
N ARG A 207 -6.91 3.64 -18.36
CA ARG A 207 -7.69 4.80 -18.82
C ARG A 207 -7.09 5.51 -20.05
N GLU A 208 -5.87 5.19 -20.50
CA GLU A 208 -5.26 5.85 -21.68
C GLU A 208 -5.80 5.34 -23.03
N ALA A 209 -6.76 4.42 -23.04
CA ALA A 209 -7.61 4.21 -24.22
C ALA A 209 -8.63 5.37 -24.33
N VAL A 210 -8.16 6.54 -24.75
CA VAL A 210 -9.03 7.51 -25.41
C VAL A 210 -9.45 6.85 -26.72
N PRO A 211 -10.75 6.59 -26.97
CA PRO A 211 -11.16 6.20 -28.31
C PRO A 211 -10.89 7.40 -29.22
N SER A 212 -9.94 7.23 -30.13
CA SER A 212 -9.76 8.10 -31.29
C SER A 212 -11.12 8.23 -31.96
N ARG A 213 -11.75 9.40 -31.88
CA ARG A 213 -12.81 9.77 -32.80
C ARG A 213 -12.17 10.14 -34.12
N GLU A 214 -11.66 9.14 -34.81
CA GLU A 214 -11.38 9.15 -36.25
C GLU A 214 -11.91 7.82 -36.76
N ASP A 215 -13.16 7.85 -37.23
CA ASP A 215 -13.67 7.05 -38.34
C ASP A 215 -15.16 7.34 -38.50
N ALA A 216 -15.47 8.43 -39.20
CA ALA A 216 -16.72 8.60 -39.95
C ALA A 216 -16.64 9.82 -40.90
N THR A 217 -15.64 9.84 -41.77
CA THR A 217 -15.88 10.18 -43.19
C THR A 217 -15.82 8.81 -43.87
N GLU A 218 -16.86 8.30 -44.51
CA GLU A 218 -17.30 8.74 -45.84
C GLU A 218 -18.45 7.80 -46.27
N ILE A 219 -19.63 8.34 -46.59
CA ILE A 219 -20.51 7.71 -47.57
C ILE A 219 -20.81 8.77 -48.61
N ALA A 220 -20.30 8.51 -49.81
CA ALA A 220 -20.30 9.33 -51.00
C ALA A 220 -21.71 9.50 -51.61
N PRO A 221 -21.87 10.38 -52.63
CA PRO A 221 -23.14 10.86 -53.13
C PRO A 221 -23.65 10.04 -54.32
N GLU A 222 -24.96 9.75 -54.40
CA GLU A 222 -25.59 9.47 -55.70
C GLU A 222 -27.12 9.61 -55.65
N GLY A 223 -27.67 10.44 -56.53
CA GLY A 223 -29.12 10.61 -56.65
C GLY A 223 -29.55 11.85 -57.43
N ALA A 224 -28.98 12.08 -58.61
CA ALA A 224 -29.57 13.01 -59.58
C ALA A 224 -30.81 12.37 -60.22
N LYS A 225 -31.94 13.10 -60.29
CA LYS A 225 -32.62 13.45 -61.55
C LYS A 225 -33.89 14.28 -61.33
N SER A 226 -34.05 15.21 -62.26
CA SER A 226 -35.13 16.15 -62.52
C SER A 226 -36.50 15.52 -62.78
N SER A 227 -37.57 16.17 -62.31
CA SER A 227 -38.60 16.84 -63.13
C SER A 227 -39.52 17.66 -62.22
#